data_AF-A0A2S5M765-F1
#
_entry.id   AF-A0A2S5M765-F1
#
_cell.length_a   1.000
_cell.length_b   1.000
_cell.length_c   1.000
_cell.angle_alpha   90.00
_cell.angle_beta   90.00
_cell.angle_gamma   90.00
#
_symmetry.space_group_name_H-M   'P 1'
#
loop_
_entity.id
_entity.type
_entity.pdbx_description
1 polymer ?
#
loop_
_entity_poly.entity_id
_entity_poly.type
_entity_poly.pdbx_seq_one_letter_code
_entity_poly.pdbx_strand_id
1 'polypeptide(L)'
;MLSVKHQIDAGCGKAIRALSLIVVLALAGCASSSVDLTGALNPDAPSKMLADGDALMAAGKFEDAAKKFEMLDREHPYSPEARRAIVLSSYAYYRGGKSPEAIATAERYIALHPGTKEAPLAHHIIASAYFDEIKGPNRDQTPARKALEQLKTLKTRYPESEYAVNADNRIRVAEDNLAAAEMEVGRYYLERKNYVAAINRFKTVVSDFQTTAHVEEALARLVEAYMALGITKEAQNAAAVLGHNFPDSKWYRDSYALLQSGGLAPREDGDSWISKAWKSVPKFGLGSAG
;
A
#
# COMPACT_ATOMS: atom_id res chain seq x y z
N MET A 1 37.46 -76.45 -3.24
CA MET A 1 36.61 -75.59 -4.10
C MET A 1 35.10 -75.83 -3.93
N LEU A 2 34.60 -76.31 -2.78
CA LEU A 2 33.16 -76.60 -2.57
C LEU A 2 32.50 -75.83 -1.40
N SER A 3 33.22 -75.04 -0.61
CA SER A 3 32.65 -74.38 0.57
C SER A 3 32.13 -72.95 0.34
N VAL A 4 32.51 -72.29 -0.76
CA VAL A 4 32.17 -70.86 -0.97
C VAL A 4 30.84 -70.66 -1.71
N LYS A 5 30.39 -71.65 -2.49
CA LYS A 5 29.20 -71.50 -3.35
C LYS A 5 27.88 -71.56 -2.57
N HIS A 6 27.85 -72.21 -1.40
CA HIS A 6 26.62 -72.40 -0.64
C HIS A 6 26.20 -71.21 0.24
N GLN A 7 27.12 -70.29 0.56
CA GLN A 7 26.81 -69.11 1.39
C GLN A 7 26.22 -67.93 0.57
N ILE A 8 26.43 -67.91 -0.75
CA ILE A 8 25.98 -66.80 -1.61
C ILE A 8 24.48 -66.92 -1.92
N ASP A 9 23.96 -68.13 -2.09
CA ASP A 9 22.55 -68.35 -2.47
C ASP A 9 21.55 -68.10 -1.33
N ALA A 10 21.95 -68.26 -0.06
CA ALA A 10 21.05 -68.10 1.10
C ALA A 10 20.81 -66.63 1.50
N GLY A 11 21.74 -65.72 1.18
CA GLY A 11 21.63 -64.28 1.48
C GLY A 11 20.76 -63.51 0.48
N CYS A 12 20.83 -63.89 -0.80
CA CYS A 12 20.13 -63.22 -1.89
C CYS A 12 18.60 -63.35 -1.77
N GLY A 13 18.09 -64.53 -1.41
CA GLY A 13 16.65 -64.77 -1.27
C GLY A 13 15.98 -64.00 -0.12
N LYS A 14 16.72 -63.71 0.97
CA LYS A 14 16.20 -62.93 2.11
C LYS A 14 16.20 -61.43 1.81
N ALA A 15 17.21 -60.93 1.10
CA ALA A 15 17.28 -59.54 0.66
C ALA A 15 16.17 -59.19 -0.35
N ILE A 16 15.88 -60.08 -1.30
CA ILE A 16 14.82 -59.87 -2.30
C ILE A 16 13.42 -59.86 -1.65
N ARG A 17 13.17 -60.71 -0.65
CA ARG A 17 11.90 -60.72 0.11
C ARG A 17 11.72 -59.50 1.01
N ALA A 18 12.79 -58.98 1.59
CA ALA A 18 12.73 -57.75 2.39
C ALA A 18 12.48 -56.50 1.52
N LEU A 19 13.09 -56.44 0.33
CA LEU A 19 12.91 -55.32 -0.59
C LEU A 19 11.50 -55.26 -1.18
N SER A 20 10.90 -56.42 -1.47
CA SER A 20 9.52 -56.50 -1.99
C SER A 20 8.46 -56.11 -0.95
N LEU A 21 8.70 -56.37 0.34
CA LEU A 21 7.79 -55.94 1.42
C LEU A 21 7.82 -54.41 1.63
N ILE A 22 8.99 -53.78 1.50
CA ILE A 22 9.16 -52.32 1.67
C ILE A 22 8.49 -51.54 0.54
N VAL A 23 8.55 -52.04 -0.70
CA VAL A 23 7.88 -51.42 -1.85
C VAL A 23 6.35 -51.45 -1.69
N VAL A 24 5.79 -52.56 -1.19
CA VAL A 24 4.34 -52.67 -0.94
C VAL A 24 3.87 -51.73 0.19
N LEU A 25 4.67 -51.54 1.25
CA LEU A 25 4.34 -50.56 2.30
C LEU A 25 4.48 -49.10 1.81
N ALA A 26 5.42 -48.81 0.91
CA ALA A 26 5.58 -47.47 0.35
C ALA A 26 4.42 -47.06 -0.59
N LEU A 27 3.79 -48.04 -1.25
CA LEU A 27 2.63 -47.81 -2.14
C LEU A 27 1.30 -47.65 -1.36
N ALA A 28 1.21 -48.13 -0.12
CA ALA A 28 0.01 -47.98 0.72
C ALA A 28 -0.19 -46.53 1.25
N GLY A 29 0.84 -45.69 1.20
CA GLY A 29 0.79 -44.31 1.67
C GLY A 29 0.10 -43.31 0.72
N CYS A 30 -0.12 -43.68 -0.55
CA CYS A 30 -0.73 -42.78 -1.54
C CYS A 30 -2.26 -42.92 -1.64
N ALA A 31 -2.90 -43.80 -0.87
CA ALA A 31 -4.33 -44.05 -0.94
C ALA A 31 -5.18 -43.27 0.08
N SER A 32 -4.58 -42.48 0.97
CA SER A 32 -5.30 -41.79 2.06
C SER A 32 -5.84 -40.39 1.72
N SER A 33 -5.65 -39.91 0.49
CA SER A 33 -6.37 -38.73 -0.01
C SER A 33 -7.55 -39.18 -0.85
N SER A 34 -8.65 -39.54 -0.19
CA SER A 34 -9.94 -39.68 -0.86
C SER A 34 -10.34 -38.29 -1.38
N VAL A 35 -10.01 -37.99 -2.64
CA VAL A 35 -10.62 -36.88 -3.35
C VAL A 35 -12.12 -37.18 -3.36
N ASP A 36 -12.91 -36.31 -2.72
CA ASP A 36 -14.36 -36.44 -2.67
C ASP A 36 -14.94 -36.16 -4.07
N LEU A 37 -14.88 -37.16 -4.95
CA LEU A 37 -15.36 -37.07 -6.32
C LEU A 37 -16.88 -36.78 -6.38
N THR A 38 -17.63 -37.11 -5.32
CA THR A 38 -19.07 -36.86 -5.26
C THR A 38 -19.41 -35.38 -5.13
N GLY A 39 -18.62 -34.59 -4.40
CA GLY A 39 -18.81 -33.13 -4.32
C GLY A 39 -18.46 -32.41 -5.63
N ALA A 40 -17.47 -32.90 -6.39
CA ALA A 40 -17.08 -32.33 -7.68
C ALA A 40 -18.12 -32.56 -8.79
N LEU A 41 -18.97 -33.59 -8.67
CA LEU A 41 -20.02 -33.92 -9.64
C LEU A 41 -21.36 -33.23 -9.35
N ASN A 42 -21.55 -32.70 -8.14
CA ASN A 42 -22.75 -31.96 -7.75
C ASN A 42 -22.38 -30.86 -6.73
N PRO A 43 -21.90 -29.70 -7.20
CA PRO A 43 -21.46 -28.63 -6.31
C PRO A 43 -22.62 -28.13 -5.44
N ASP A 44 -22.30 -27.76 -4.20
CA ASP A 44 -23.27 -27.17 -3.28
C ASP A 44 -23.90 -25.90 -3.87
N ALA A 45 -25.14 -25.58 -3.49
CA ALA A 45 -25.78 -24.36 -3.94
C ALA A 45 -24.94 -23.10 -3.57
N PRO A 46 -24.86 -22.07 -4.44
CA PRO A 46 -24.06 -20.86 -4.20
C PRO A 46 -24.30 -20.22 -2.83
N SER A 47 -25.56 -20.14 -2.42
CA SER A 47 -25.96 -19.56 -1.12
C SER A 47 -25.43 -20.36 0.07
N LYS A 48 -25.40 -21.69 -0.02
CA LYS A 48 -24.83 -22.55 1.02
C LYS A 48 -23.31 -22.38 1.12
N MET A 49 -22.62 -22.37 -0.02
CA MET A 49 -21.16 -22.17 -0.03
C MET A 49 -20.75 -20.81 0.54
N LEU A 50 -21.53 -19.77 0.23
CA LEU A 50 -21.33 -18.43 0.80
C LEU A 50 -21.53 -18.44 2.32
N ALA A 51 -22.61 -19.06 2.80
CA ALA A 51 -22.91 -19.18 4.23
C ALA A 51 -21.83 -19.98 4.99
N ASP A 52 -21.31 -21.05 4.40
CA ASP A 52 -20.19 -21.82 4.96
C ASP A 52 -18.92 -20.96 5.09
N GLY A 53 -18.61 -20.15 4.07
CA GLY A 53 -17.50 -19.20 4.11
C GLY A 53 -17.67 -18.14 5.21
N ASP A 54 -18.88 -17.60 5.34
CA ASP A 54 -19.23 -16.65 6.41
C ASP A 54 -19.11 -17.29 7.80
N ALA A 55 -19.49 -18.57 7.96
CA ALA A 55 -19.32 -19.31 9.21
C ALA A 55 -17.83 -19.51 9.57
N LEU A 56 -16.98 -19.79 8.57
CA LEU A 56 -15.52 -19.87 8.77
C LEU A 56 -14.92 -18.52 9.15
N MET A 57 -15.40 -17.42 8.53
CA MET A 57 -15.02 -16.06 8.92
C MET A 57 -15.38 -15.76 10.38
N ALA A 58 -16.60 -16.09 10.79
CA ALA A 58 -17.08 -15.90 12.15
C ALA A 58 -16.28 -16.74 13.17
N ALA A 59 -15.81 -17.92 12.77
CA ALA A 59 -14.95 -18.79 13.58
C ALA A 59 -13.47 -18.35 13.60
N GLY A 60 -13.10 -17.27 12.90
CA GLY A 60 -11.71 -16.80 12.81
C GLY A 60 -10.80 -17.64 11.92
N LYS A 61 -11.36 -18.58 11.14
CA LYS A 61 -10.63 -19.45 10.20
C LYS A 61 -10.48 -18.76 8.85
N PHE A 62 -9.71 -17.68 8.83
CA PHE A 62 -9.66 -16.76 7.69
C PHE A 62 -9.14 -17.39 6.40
N GLU A 63 -8.07 -18.17 6.45
CA GLU A 63 -7.54 -18.83 5.24
C GLU A 63 -8.51 -19.87 4.68
N ASP A 64 -9.19 -20.63 5.54
CA ASP A 64 -10.18 -21.62 5.11
C ASP A 64 -11.41 -20.92 4.51
N ALA A 65 -11.84 -19.81 5.11
CA ALA A 65 -12.91 -18.99 4.57
C ALA A 65 -12.56 -18.45 3.17
N ALA A 66 -11.35 -17.92 3.00
CA ALA A 66 -10.87 -17.41 1.72
C ALA A 66 -10.94 -18.50 0.62
N LYS A 67 -10.42 -19.69 0.90
CA LYS A 67 -10.48 -20.84 -0.01
C LYS A 67 -11.92 -21.26 -0.32
N LYS A 68 -12.82 -21.22 0.66
CA LYS A 68 -14.24 -21.56 0.46
C LYS A 68 -14.94 -20.55 -0.47
N PHE A 69 -14.64 -19.26 -0.32
CA PHE A 69 -15.15 -18.22 -1.21
C PHE A 69 -14.56 -18.29 -2.62
N GLU A 70 -13.26 -18.59 -2.77
CA GLU A 70 -12.65 -18.84 -4.09
C GLU A 70 -13.26 -20.07 -4.79
N MET A 71 -13.55 -21.11 -4.01
CA MET A 71 -14.23 -22.31 -4.52
C MET A 71 -15.63 -21.97 -5.06
N LEU A 72 -16.37 -21.11 -4.36
CA LEU A 72 -17.66 -20.60 -4.84
C LEU A 72 -17.53 -19.83 -6.16
N ASP A 73 -16.54 -18.95 -6.30
CA ASP A 73 -16.27 -18.27 -7.57
C ASP A 73 -15.94 -19.25 -8.71
N ARG A 74 -15.14 -20.29 -8.42
CA ARG A 74 -14.75 -21.31 -9.41
C ARG A 74 -15.93 -22.19 -9.84
N GLU A 75 -16.76 -22.61 -8.91
CA GLU A 75 -17.87 -23.55 -9.18
C GLU A 75 -19.09 -22.84 -9.76
N HIS A 76 -19.33 -21.58 -9.37
CA HIS A 76 -20.54 -20.82 -9.77
C HIS A 76 -20.23 -19.40 -10.26
N PRO A 77 -19.34 -19.21 -11.26
CA PRO A 77 -18.75 -17.90 -11.62
C PRO A 77 -19.75 -16.82 -12.07
N TYR A 78 -20.96 -17.21 -12.47
CA TYR A 78 -22.00 -16.27 -12.92
C TYR A 78 -23.06 -15.97 -11.85
N SER A 79 -22.97 -16.59 -10.68
CA SER A 79 -23.91 -16.35 -9.58
C SER A 79 -23.68 -14.97 -8.94
N PRO A 80 -24.73 -14.29 -8.48
CA PRO A 80 -24.59 -13.07 -7.66
C PRO A 80 -23.71 -13.30 -6.42
N GLU A 81 -23.78 -14.49 -5.82
CA GLU A 81 -23.00 -14.90 -4.66
C GLU A 81 -21.52 -15.03 -4.98
N ALA A 82 -21.14 -15.60 -6.13
CA ALA A 82 -19.74 -15.69 -6.56
C ALA A 82 -19.09 -14.32 -6.66
N ARG A 83 -19.80 -13.33 -7.20
CA ARG A 83 -19.30 -11.95 -7.23
C ARG A 83 -18.95 -11.47 -5.82
N ARG A 84 -19.88 -11.61 -4.87
CA ARG A 84 -19.62 -11.23 -3.47
C ARG A 84 -18.51 -12.08 -2.83
N ALA A 85 -18.39 -13.35 -3.21
CA ALA A 85 -17.37 -14.25 -2.70
C ALA A 85 -15.95 -13.76 -3.02
N ILE A 86 -15.69 -13.20 -4.21
CA ILE A 86 -14.36 -12.69 -4.58
C ILE A 86 -13.89 -11.58 -3.63
N VAL A 87 -14.74 -10.61 -3.28
CA VAL A 87 -14.32 -9.55 -2.34
C VAL A 87 -14.23 -10.08 -0.91
N LEU A 88 -15.06 -11.06 -0.53
CA LEU A 88 -15.01 -11.69 0.78
C LEU A 88 -13.77 -12.59 0.95
N SER A 89 -13.28 -13.25 -0.10
CA SER A 89 -12.01 -13.98 -0.05
C SER A 89 -10.84 -13.03 0.15
N SER A 90 -10.82 -11.88 -0.55
CA SER A 90 -9.85 -10.82 -0.30
C SER A 90 -9.89 -10.31 1.14
N TYR A 91 -11.10 -10.06 1.67
CA TYR A 91 -11.27 -9.62 3.06
C TYR A 91 -10.79 -10.69 4.06
N ALA A 92 -11.08 -11.96 3.79
CA ALA A 92 -10.62 -13.09 4.58
C ALA A 92 -9.09 -13.16 4.59
N TYR A 93 -8.42 -13.07 3.43
CA TYR A 93 -6.97 -13.02 3.37
C TYR A 93 -6.38 -11.85 4.17
N TYR A 94 -6.97 -10.65 4.05
CA TYR A 94 -6.52 -9.49 4.81
C TYR A 94 -6.61 -9.74 6.32
N ARG A 95 -7.75 -10.28 6.79
CA ARG A 95 -7.96 -10.65 8.20
C ARG A 95 -7.03 -11.76 8.68
N GLY A 96 -6.60 -12.64 7.77
CA GLY A 96 -5.60 -13.68 8.01
C GLY A 96 -4.14 -13.20 7.93
N GLY A 97 -3.89 -11.91 7.67
CA GLY A 97 -2.52 -11.37 7.52
C GLY A 97 -1.83 -11.73 6.21
N LYS A 98 -2.59 -12.20 5.22
CA LYS A 98 -2.13 -12.57 3.87
C LYS A 98 -2.26 -11.38 2.93
N SER A 99 -1.48 -10.33 3.18
CA SER A 99 -1.55 -9.07 2.42
C SER A 99 -1.39 -9.27 0.91
N PRO A 100 -0.43 -10.06 0.39
CA PRO A 100 -0.26 -10.26 -1.05
C PRO A 100 -1.51 -10.87 -1.72
N GLU A 101 -2.08 -11.91 -1.10
CA GLU A 101 -3.27 -12.59 -1.60
C GLU A 101 -4.51 -11.68 -1.50
N ALA A 102 -4.63 -10.92 -0.40
CA ALA A 102 -5.70 -9.95 -0.21
C ALA A 102 -5.69 -8.88 -1.31
N ILE A 103 -4.51 -8.29 -1.57
CA ILE A 103 -4.31 -7.26 -2.60
C ILE A 103 -4.64 -7.83 -3.98
N ALA A 104 -4.04 -8.97 -4.36
CA ALA A 104 -4.25 -9.56 -5.69
C ALA A 104 -5.73 -9.88 -5.93
N THR A 105 -6.43 -10.38 -4.92
CA THR A 105 -7.84 -10.74 -5.02
C THR A 105 -8.75 -9.50 -5.09
N ALA A 106 -8.46 -8.46 -4.31
CA ALA A 106 -9.20 -7.19 -4.40
C ALA A 106 -8.95 -6.47 -5.73
N GLU A 107 -7.71 -6.47 -6.24
CA GLU A 107 -7.36 -5.91 -7.55
C GLU A 107 -8.12 -6.63 -8.67
N ARG A 108 -8.24 -7.96 -8.59
CA ARG A 108 -9.09 -8.75 -9.49
C ARG A 108 -10.56 -8.32 -9.38
N TYR A 109 -11.07 -8.11 -8.17
CA TYR A 109 -12.46 -7.66 -7.97
C TYR A 109 -12.72 -6.31 -8.64
N ILE A 110 -11.90 -5.29 -8.39
CA ILE A 110 -12.10 -3.95 -8.96
C ILE A 110 -11.94 -3.95 -10.49
N ALA A 111 -11.11 -4.83 -11.05
CA ALA A 111 -10.96 -4.97 -12.50
C ALA A 111 -12.21 -5.58 -13.15
N LEU A 112 -12.82 -6.59 -12.51
CA LEU A 112 -14.02 -7.26 -13.03
C LEU A 112 -15.32 -6.51 -12.72
N HIS A 113 -15.36 -5.80 -11.58
CA HIS A 113 -16.61 -5.29 -10.97
C HIS A 113 -16.49 -3.85 -10.41
N PRO A 114 -15.96 -2.86 -11.17
CA PRO A 114 -15.62 -1.53 -10.63
C PRO A 114 -16.80 -0.68 -10.15
N GLY A 115 -18.03 -0.96 -10.59
CA GLY A 115 -19.23 -0.14 -10.29
C GLY A 115 -20.19 -0.76 -9.27
N THR A 116 -19.75 -1.79 -8.55
CA THR A 116 -20.60 -2.57 -7.66
C THR A 116 -20.63 -2.01 -6.24
N LYS A 117 -21.61 -2.44 -5.44
CA LYS A 117 -21.76 -2.01 -4.05
C LYS A 117 -20.59 -2.45 -3.16
N GLU A 118 -19.87 -3.51 -3.52
CA GLU A 118 -18.70 -3.98 -2.79
C GLU A 118 -17.36 -3.45 -3.32
N ALA A 119 -17.34 -2.71 -4.43
CA ALA A 119 -16.11 -2.08 -4.92
C ALA A 119 -15.41 -1.19 -3.87
N PRO A 120 -16.12 -0.40 -3.03
CA PRO A 120 -15.49 0.32 -1.93
C PRO A 120 -14.75 -0.59 -0.94
N LEU A 121 -15.30 -1.77 -0.61
CA LEU A 121 -14.63 -2.71 0.29
C LEU A 121 -13.33 -3.23 -0.34
N ALA A 122 -13.32 -3.54 -1.64
CA ALA A 122 -12.11 -3.98 -2.32
C ALA A 122 -11.01 -2.89 -2.30
N HIS A 123 -11.34 -1.64 -2.63
CA HIS A 123 -10.39 -0.52 -2.50
C HIS A 123 -9.90 -0.34 -1.06
N HIS A 124 -10.79 -0.49 -0.07
CA HIS A 124 -10.43 -0.41 1.34
C HIS A 124 -9.45 -1.51 1.77
N ILE A 125 -9.62 -2.73 1.28
CA ILE A 125 -8.71 -3.84 1.58
C ILE A 125 -7.32 -3.56 1.00
N ILE A 126 -7.22 -3.15 -0.26
CA ILE A 126 -5.95 -2.80 -0.89
C ILE A 126 -5.28 -1.65 -0.12
N ALA A 127 -6.05 -0.60 0.18
CA ALA A 127 -5.57 0.53 0.96
C ALA A 127 -5.02 0.09 2.32
N SER A 128 -5.71 -0.81 3.02
CA SER A 128 -5.35 -1.27 4.38
C SER A 128 -4.14 -2.20 4.37
N ALA A 129 -4.10 -3.16 3.45
CA ALA A 129 -2.94 -4.01 3.27
C ALA A 129 -1.65 -3.21 3.01
N TYR A 130 -1.69 -2.22 2.11
CA TYR A 130 -0.51 -1.36 1.89
C TYR A 130 -0.25 -0.38 3.05
N PHE A 131 -1.29 0.11 3.72
CA PHE A 131 -1.13 1.04 4.83
C PHE A 131 -0.43 0.38 6.02
N ASP A 132 -0.76 -0.88 6.31
CA ASP A 132 -0.15 -1.66 7.38
C ASP A 132 1.34 -1.95 7.11
N GLU A 133 1.78 -1.88 5.84
CA GLU A 133 3.18 -2.02 5.43
C GLU A 133 3.97 -0.70 5.44
N ILE A 134 3.33 0.44 5.72
CA ILE A 134 4.01 1.74 5.79
C ILE A 134 5.04 1.72 6.92
N LYS A 135 6.28 2.02 6.57
CA LYS A 135 7.40 2.20 7.49
C LYS A 135 7.79 3.68 7.51
N GLY A 136 8.77 4.03 8.36
CA GLY A 136 9.29 5.39 8.44
C GLY A 136 9.79 5.97 7.10
N PRO A 137 9.96 7.30 7.02
CA PRO A 137 10.23 8.03 5.78
C PRO A 137 11.52 7.60 5.05
N ASN A 138 12.49 7.09 5.80
CA ASN A 138 13.76 6.60 5.27
C ASN A 138 13.71 5.19 4.62
N ARG A 139 12.52 4.56 4.55
CA ARG A 139 12.31 3.24 3.93
C ARG A 139 11.63 3.37 2.56
N ASP A 140 11.41 2.23 1.89
CA ASP A 140 10.63 2.21 0.65
C ASP A 140 9.22 2.79 0.88
N GLN A 141 8.88 3.77 0.06
CA GLN A 141 7.63 4.53 0.14
C GLN A 141 6.55 4.01 -0.83
N THR A 142 6.80 2.89 -1.52
CA THR A 142 5.82 2.27 -2.41
C THR A 142 4.52 1.92 -1.69
N PRO A 143 4.52 1.33 -0.47
CA PRO A 143 3.28 1.07 0.26
C PRO A 143 2.49 2.35 0.57
N ALA A 144 3.18 3.41 1.01
CA ALA A 144 2.52 4.70 1.31
C ALA A 144 1.85 5.31 0.08
N ARG A 145 2.52 5.32 -1.09
CA ARG A 145 1.94 5.81 -2.35
C ARG A 145 0.71 5.00 -2.76
N LYS A 146 0.80 3.66 -2.73
CA LYS A 146 -0.31 2.80 -3.13
C LYS A 146 -1.50 2.90 -2.17
N ALA A 147 -1.24 2.96 -0.86
CA ALA A 147 -2.30 3.18 0.12
C ALA A 147 -3.00 4.52 -0.11
N LEU A 148 -2.23 5.60 -0.31
CA LEU A 148 -2.76 6.94 -0.56
C LEU A 148 -3.62 6.97 -1.83
N GLU A 149 -3.18 6.32 -2.91
CA GLU A 149 -3.93 6.22 -4.16
C GLU A 149 -5.33 5.61 -3.92
N GLN A 150 -5.39 4.45 -3.27
CA GLN A 150 -6.66 3.76 -3.01
C GLN A 150 -7.58 4.54 -2.05
N LEU A 151 -7.01 5.20 -1.04
CA LEU A 151 -7.76 6.07 -0.13
C LEU A 151 -8.35 7.28 -0.87
N LYS A 152 -7.58 7.90 -1.78
CA LYS A 152 -8.07 8.97 -2.65
C LYS A 152 -9.16 8.47 -3.60
N THR A 153 -9.04 7.25 -4.13
CA THR A 153 -10.11 6.62 -4.92
C THR A 153 -11.39 6.45 -4.11
N LEU A 154 -11.31 6.00 -2.85
CA LEU A 154 -12.47 5.89 -1.96
C LEU A 154 -13.16 7.24 -1.77
N LYS A 155 -12.41 8.28 -1.42
CA LYS A 155 -12.96 9.63 -1.21
C LYS A 155 -13.60 10.22 -2.47
N THR A 156 -13.02 9.98 -3.64
CA THR A 156 -13.45 10.61 -4.89
C THR A 156 -14.57 9.84 -5.59
N ARG A 157 -14.51 8.51 -5.61
CA ARG A 157 -15.48 7.67 -6.33
C ARG A 157 -16.59 7.13 -5.44
N TYR A 158 -16.35 6.98 -4.14
CA TYR A 158 -17.29 6.38 -3.18
C TYR A 158 -17.42 7.21 -1.89
N PRO A 159 -17.70 8.52 -1.97
CA PRO A 159 -17.67 9.44 -0.83
C PRO A 159 -18.63 9.04 0.32
N GLU A 160 -19.77 8.43 -0.01
CA GLU A 160 -20.79 7.99 0.95
C GLU A 160 -20.52 6.61 1.56
N SER A 161 -19.45 5.92 1.15
CA SER A 161 -19.12 4.61 1.71
C SER A 161 -18.57 4.74 3.13
N GLU A 162 -18.88 3.76 3.98
CA GLU A 162 -18.35 3.69 5.36
C GLU A 162 -16.80 3.75 5.40
N TYR A 163 -16.14 3.25 4.35
CA TYR A 163 -14.68 3.24 4.23
C TYR A 163 -14.10 4.61 3.87
N ALA A 164 -14.87 5.49 3.21
CA ALA A 164 -14.44 6.83 2.86
C ALA A 164 -14.51 7.80 4.06
N VAL A 165 -15.47 7.60 4.97
CA VAL A 165 -15.66 8.46 6.16
C VAL A 165 -14.39 8.52 7.03
N ASN A 166 -13.69 7.39 7.18
CA ASN A 166 -12.51 7.29 8.02
C ASN A 166 -11.18 7.40 7.24
N ALA A 167 -11.22 7.68 5.93
CA ALA A 167 -10.03 7.71 5.08
C ALA A 167 -9.14 8.94 5.33
N ASP A 168 -9.71 10.07 5.75
CA ASP A 168 -8.99 11.35 5.84
C ASP A 168 -7.79 11.31 6.78
N ASN A 169 -7.90 10.61 7.92
CA ASN A 169 -6.76 10.48 8.84
C ASN A 169 -5.63 9.65 8.22
N ARG A 170 -5.98 8.56 7.53
CA ARG A 170 -4.99 7.69 6.87
C ARG A 170 -4.34 8.39 5.69
N ILE A 171 -5.10 9.21 4.95
CA ILE A 171 -4.56 10.08 3.89
C ILE A 171 -3.52 11.03 4.48
N ARG A 172 -3.84 11.75 5.57
CA ARG A 172 -2.88 12.66 6.21
C ARG A 172 -1.60 11.95 6.66
N VAL A 173 -1.72 10.77 7.28
CA VAL A 173 -0.56 9.99 7.72
C VAL A 173 0.32 9.56 6.54
N ALA A 174 -0.30 9.09 5.44
CA ALA A 174 0.45 8.69 4.26
C ALA A 174 1.11 9.89 3.56
N GLU A 175 0.42 11.03 3.46
CA GLU A 175 0.97 12.27 2.91
C GLU A 175 2.12 12.82 3.75
N ASP A 176 1.98 12.80 5.08
CA ASP A 176 3.04 13.21 6.02
C ASP A 176 4.29 12.34 5.86
N ASN A 177 4.14 11.02 5.78
CA ASN A 177 5.28 10.11 5.60
C ASN A 177 6.00 10.32 4.26
N LEU A 178 5.23 10.58 3.19
CA LEU A 178 5.79 10.87 1.87
C LEU A 178 6.51 12.23 1.84
N ALA A 179 5.91 13.26 2.44
CA ALA A 179 6.52 14.58 2.57
C ALA A 179 7.81 14.52 3.40
N ALA A 180 7.80 13.80 4.53
CA ALA A 180 8.96 13.58 5.37
C ALA A 180 10.11 12.92 4.59
N ALA A 181 9.82 11.93 3.76
CA ALA A 181 10.82 11.27 2.91
C ALA A 181 11.45 12.24 1.90
N GLU A 182 10.64 13.07 1.23
CA GLU A 182 11.16 14.09 0.31
C GLU A 182 12.00 15.15 1.06
N MET A 183 11.59 15.54 2.27
CA MET A 183 12.35 16.47 3.11
C MET A 183 13.71 15.90 3.53
N GLU A 184 13.78 14.62 3.91
CA GLU A 184 15.06 13.97 4.25
C GLU A 184 16.04 13.97 3.07
N VAL A 185 15.57 13.60 1.88
CA VAL A 185 16.39 13.60 0.66
C VAL A 185 16.76 15.02 0.25
N GLY A 186 15.84 15.98 0.38
CA GLY A 186 16.09 17.40 0.11
C GLY A 186 17.18 17.97 1.01
N ARG A 187 17.11 17.74 2.33
CA ARG A 187 18.13 18.15 3.29
C ARG A 187 19.49 17.53 2.98
N TYR A 188 19.52 16.23 2.66
CA TYR A 188 20.76 15.53 2.30
C TYR A 188 21.48 16.17 1.10
N TYR A 189 20.74 16.60 0.07
CA TYR A 189 21.31 17.29 -1.09
C TYR A 189 21.72 18.73 -0.77
N LEU A 190 20.92 19.43 0.02
CA LEU A 190 21.18 20.81 0.42
C LEU A 190 22.49 20.93 1.22
N GLU A 191 22.71 20.05 2.20
CA GLU A 191 23.95 19.99 2.99
C GLU A 191 25.21 19.80 2.12
N ARG A 192 25.05 19.12 0.98
CA ARG A 192 26.13 18.87 -0.01
C ARG A 192 26.21 19.96 -1.07
N LYS A 193 25.46 21.04 -0.94
CA LYS A 193 25.38 22.15 -1.91
C LYS A 193 24.90 21.70 -3.30
N ASN A 194 24.21 20.56 -3.39
CA ASN A 194 23.51 20.16 -4.62
C ASN A 194 22.13 20.81 -4.64
N TYR A 195 22.13 22.12 -4.90
CA TYR A 195 20.92 22.94 -4.78
C TYR A 195 19.84 22.54 -5.78
N VAL A 196 20.18 22.15 -7.01
CA VAL A 196 19.19 21.76 -8.02
C VAL A 196 18.44 20.50 -7.58
N ALA A 197 19.15 19.48 -7.08
CA ALA A 197 18.52 18.28 -6.56
C ALA A 197 17.67 18.56 -5.32
N ALA A 198 18.18 19.38 -4.39
CA ALA A 198 17.44 19.79 -3.20
C ALA A 198 16.15 20.55 -3.55
N ILE A 199 16.22 21.51 -4.48
CA ILE A 199 15.07 22.25 -4.98
C ILE A 199 14.02 21.28 -5.49
N ASN A 200 14.36 20.33 -6.36
CA ASN A 200 13.37 19.40 -6.91
C ASN A 200 12.62 18.61 -5.82
N ARG A 201 13.29 18.26 -4.72
CA ARG A 201 12.68 17.57 -3.56
C ARG A 201 11.72 18.49 -2.80
N PHE A 202 12.17 19.69 -2.44
CA PHE A 202 11.30 20.64 -1.73
C PHE A 202 10.13 21.11 -2.58
N LYS A 203 10.31 21.19 -3.91
CA LYS A 203 9.23 21.48 -4.86
C LYS A 203 8.10 20.46 -4.74
N THR A 204 8.42 19.17 -4.70
CA THR A 204 7.43 18.10 -4.53
C THR A 204 6.64 18.27 -3.24
N VAL A 205 7.28 18.60 -2.12
CA VAL A 205 6.58 18.87 -0.85
C VAL A 205 5.61 20.05 -0.99
N VAL A 206 6.05 21.13 -1.64
CA VAL A 206 5.27 22.36 -1.83
C VAL A 206 4.14 22.20 -2.87
N SER A 207 4.25 21.25 -3.80
CA SER A 207 3.23 21.05 -4.85
C SER A 207 2.23 19.94 -4.54
N ASP A 208 2.67 18.89 -3.83
CA ASP A 208 1.90 17.65 -3.71
C ASP A 208 1.43 17.39 -2.26
N PHE A 209 2.07 18.03 -1.27
CA PHE A 209 1.85 17.79 0.16
C PHE A 209 1.62 19.10 0.96
N GLN A 210 0.86 20.05 0.39
CA GLN A 210 0.68 21.40 0.94
C GLN A 210 0.01 21.45 2.32
N THR A 211 -0.71 20.41 2.69
CA THR A 211 -1.44 20.29 3.96
C THR A 211 -0.59 19.69 5.09
N THR A 212 0.66 19.29 4.80
CA THR A 212 1.56 18.69 5.79
C THR A 212 2.35 19.75 6.55
N ALA A 213 2.80 19.41 7.76
CA ALA A 213 3.63 20.30 8.58
C ALA A 213 5.02 20.56 7.96
N HIS A 214 5.43 19.76 6.97
CA HIS A 214 6.70 19.88 6.28
C HIS A 214 6.78 21.06 5.29
N VAL A 215 5.63 21.61 4.89
CA VAL A 215 5.57 22.60 3.82
C VAL A 215 6.24 23.93 4.19
N GLU A 216 6.18 24.34 5.45
CA GLU A 216 6.82 25.56 5.93
C GLU A 216 8.35 25.49 5.78
N GLU A 217 8.94 24.37 6.22
CA GLU A 217 10.37 24.13 6.08
C GLU A 217 10.74 24.03 4.60
N ALA A 218 9.97 23.29 3.79
CA ALA A 218 10.24 23.12 2.36
C ALA A 218 10.31 24.47 1.63
N LEU A 219 9.37 25.39 1.90
CA LEU A 219 9.39 26.74 1.35
C LEU A 219 10.64 27.51 1.77
N ALA A 220 11.02 27.47 3.05
CA ALA A 220 12.23 28.14 3.53
C ALA A 220 13.50 27.56 2.90
N ARG A 221 13.57 26.24 2.73
CA ARG A 221 14.71 25.60 2.05
C ARG A 221 14.76 25.91 0.55
N LEU A 222 13.61 26.16 -0.09
CA LEU A 222 13.59 26.71 -1.45
C LEU A 222 14.18 28.13 -1.49
N VAL A 223 13.84 29.00 -0.54
CA VAL A 223 14.45 30.34 -0.43
C VAL A 223 15.97 30.21 -0.31
N GLU A 224 16.45 29.37 0.61
CA GLU A 224 17.88 29.12 0.85
C GLU A 224 18.58 28.64 -0.43
N ALA A 225 18.06 27.60 -1.08
CA ALA A 225 18.67 27.01 -2.27
C ALA A 225 18.62 27.95 -3.48
N TYR A 226 17.53 28.69 -3.69
CA TYR A 226 17.43 29.67 -4.77
C TYR A 226 18.36 30.86 -4.56
N MET A 227 18.49 31.36 -3.33
CA MET A 227 19.46 32.41 -2.99
C MET A 227 20.89 31.95 -3.26
N ALA A 228 21.23 30.71 -2.89
CA ALA A 228 22.57 30.16 -3.14
C ALA A 228 22.91 30.04 -4.63
N LEU A 229 21.91 29.86 -5.50
CA LEU A 229 22.08 29.83 -6.96
C LEU A 229 21.96 31.20 -7.62
N GLY A 230 21.62 32.27 -6.89
CA GLY A 230 21.35 33.59 -7.45
C GLY A 230 20.02 33.70 -8.21
N ILE A 231 19.11 32.74 -8.02
CA ILE A 231 17.78 32.70 -8.64
C ILE A 231 16.82 33.52 -7.76
N THR A 232 17.05 34.83 -7.71
CA THR A 232 16.49 35.72 -6.69
C THR A 232 14.98 35.88 -6.79
N LYS A 233 14.40 35.90 -7.99
CA LYS A 233 12.95 36.03 -8.18
C LYS A 233 12.18 34.88 -7.53
N GLU A 234 12.66 33.66 -7.70
CA GLU A 234 12.07 32.44 -7.16
C GLU A 234 12.24 32.37 -5.65
N ALA A 235 13.37 32.85 -5.11
CA ALA A 235 13.56 33.00 -3.68
C ALA A 235 12.55 33.99 -3.07
N GLN A 236 12.36 35.16 -3.71
CA GLN A 236 11.39 36.16 -3.27
C GLN A 236 9.94 35.63 -3.30
N ASN A 237 9.60 34.84 -4.33
CA ASN A 237 8.30 34.19 -4.47
C ASN A 237 8.07 33.16 -3.36
N ALA A 238 9.04 32.27 -3.11
CA ALA A 238 8.94 31.27 -2.06
C ALA A 238 8.75 31.91 -0.68
N ALA A 239 9.51 32.97 -0.38
CA ALA A 239 9.37 33.71 0.87
C ALA A 239 8.04 34.47 0.98
N ALA A 240 7.50 34.98 -0.13
CA ALA A 240 6.21 35.67 -0.14
C ALA A 240 5.07 34.69 0.17
N VAL A 241 5.07 33.51 -0.47
CA VAL A 241 4.09 32.45 -0.18
C VAL A 241 4.24 31.93 1.25
N LEU A 242 5.47 31.75 1.73
CA LEU A 242 5.73 31.37 3.12
C LEU A 242 5.19 32.41 4.11
N GLY A 243 5.46 33.69 3.88
CA GLY A 243 4.98 34.77 4.75
C GLY A 243 3.47 34.99 4.69
N HIS A 244 2.85 34.76 3.54
CA HIS A 244 1.40 34.89 3.39
C HIS A 244 0.65 33.81 4.18
N ASN A 245 1.12 32.56 4.13
CA ASN A 245 0.46 31.43 4.77
C ASN A 245 0.92 31.19 6.21
N PHE A 246 2.17 31.54 6.54
CA PHE A 246 2.80 31.25 7.84
C PHE A 246 3.61 32.46 8.37
N PRO A 247 2.96 33.62 8.58
CA PRO A 247 3.65 34.88 8.94
C PRO A 247 4.41 34.80 10.27
N ASP A 248 3.96 33.97 11.22
CA ASP A 248 4.57 33.85 12.55
C ASP A 248 5.62 32.72 12.64
N SER A 249 5.81 31.96 11.56
CA SER A 249 6.74 30.83 11.55
C SER A 249 8.19 31.28 11.71
N LYS A 250 9.00 30.47 12.43
CA LYS A 250 10.45 30.69 12.48
C LYS A 250 11.06 30.67 11.07
N TRP A 251 10.53 29.81 10.21
CA TRP A 251 10.96 29.60 8.84
C TRP A 251 10.81 30.87 7.99
N TYR A 252 9.71 31.60 8.17
CA TYR A 252 9.50 32.88 7.50
C TYR A 252 10.50 33.94 7.98
N ARG A 253 10.70 34.07 9.30
CA ARG A 253 11.65 35.04 9.86
C ARG A 253 13.06 34.84 9.33
N ASP A 254 13.53 33.59 9.31
CA ASP A 254 14.86 33.24 8.81
C ASP A 254 14.99 33.49 7.30
N SER A 255 13.96 33.12 6.52
CA SER A 255 13.91 33.37 5.08
C SER A 255 13.89 34.86 4.73
N TYR A 256 13.15 35.66 5.51
CA TYR A 256 13.09 37.11 5.35
C TYR A 256 14.45 37.75 5.62
N ALA A 257 15.11 37.37 6.71
CA ALA A 257 16.45 37.84 7.05
C ALA A 257 17.47 37.47 5.96
N LEU A 258 17.39 36.26 5.41
CA LEU A 258 18.25 35.83 4.31
C LEU A 258 18.07 36.69 3.06
N LEU A 259 16.83 36.98 2.66
CA LEU A 259 16.56 37.88 1.52
C LEU A 259 17.12 39.28 1.76
N GLN A 260 16.90 39.84 2.95
CA GLN A 260 17.39 41.17 3.31
C GLN A 260 18.92 41.28 3.26
N SER A 261 19.63 40.21 3.63
CA SER A 261 21.10 40.16 3.51
C SER A 261 21.59 40.31 2.06
N GLY A 262 20.75 39.96 1.08
CA GLY A 262 20.98 40.16 -0.35
C GLY A 262 20.36 41.45 -0.91
N GLY A 263 19.81 42.33 -0.08
CA GLY A 263 19.11 43.55 -0.50
C GLY A 263 17.74 43.29 -1.14
N LEU A 264 17.12 42.14 -0.84
CA LEU A 264 15.85 41.71 -1.40
C LEU A 264 14.76 41.68 -0.33
N ALA A 265 13.50 41.71 -0.78
CA ALA A 265 12.32 41.53 0.06
C ALA A 265 11.38 40.49 -0.57
N PRO A 266 10.53 39.80 0.22
CA PRO A 266 9.50 38.93 -0.34
C PRO A 266 8.67 39.67 -1.37
N ARG A 267 8.47 39.06 -2.53
CA ARG A 267 7.68 39.60 -3.62
C ARG A 267 7.02 38.43 -4.32
N GLU A 268 5.70 38.44 -4.38
CA GLU A 268 4.94 37.43 -5.10
C GLU A 268 4.75 37.81 -6.57
N ASP A 269 5.02 36.85 -7.43
CA ASP A 269 4.67 36.80 -8.83
C ASP A 269 3.55 35.76 -9.00
N GLY A 270 2.36 36.24 -9.35
CA GLY A 270 1.17 35.40 -9.49
C GLY A 270 1.27 34.34 -10.60
N ASP A 271 2.24 34.45 -11.49
CA ASP A 271 2.55 33.47 -12.54
C ASP A 271 3.59 32.45 -12.13
N SER A 272 4.20 32.61 -10.96
CA SER A 272 5.17 31.65 -10.42
C SER A 272 4.53 30.27 -10.21
N TRP A 273 5.35 29.23 -10.35
CA TRP A 273 4.89 27.86 -10.12
C TRP A 273 4.43 27.64 -8.68
N ILE A 274 5.02 28.36 -7.70
CA ILE A 274 4.66 28.28 -6.28
C ILE A 274 3.27 28.87 -6.09
N SER A 275 3.02 30.09 -6.55
CA SER A 275 1.70 30.71 -6.46
C SER A 275 0.62 29.86 -7.15
N LYS A 276 0.95 29.23 -8.29
CA LYS A 276 0.03 28.30 -8.97
C LYS A 276 -0.29 27.06 -8.13
N ALA A 277 0.72 26.45 -7.48
CA ALA A 277 0.53 25.29 -6.61
C ALA A 277 -0.32 25.58 -5.37
N TRP A 278 -0.33 26.84 -4.90
CA TRP A 278 -1.05 27.25 -3.68
C TRP A 278 -2.46 27.79 -3.94
N LYS A 279 -2.77 28.26 -5.15
CA LYS A 279 -4.12 28.70 -5.53
C LYS A 279 -5.17 27.59 -5.37
N SER A 280 -4.78 26.33 -5.48
CA SER A 280 -5.67 25.16 -5.36
C SER A 280 -5.84 24.64 -3.92
N VAL A 281 -5.09 25.16 -2.95
CA VAL A 281 -5.11 24.64 -1.57
C VAL A 281 -6.32 25.22 -0.83
N PRO A 282 -7.21 24.40 -0.24
CA PRO A 282 -8.31 24.89 0.57
C PRO A 282 -7.79 25.65 1.80
N LYS A 283 -8.27 26.88 2.01
CA LYS A 283 -7.79 27.79 3.07
C LYS A 283 -8.00 27.28 4.51
N PHE A 284 -8.78 26.21 4.71
CA PHE A 284 -9.17 25.71 6.03
C PHE A 284 -8.11 24.81 6.71
N GLY A 285 -7.03 24.42 6.03
CA GLY A 285 -6.05 23.47 6.55
C GLY A 285 -4.75 24.06 7.12
N LEU A 286 -4.53 25.37 7.00
CA LEU A 286 -3.20 25.97 7.18
C LEU A 286 -3.00 26.70 8.52
N GLY A 287 -3.89 26.51 9.50
CA GLY A 287 -3.75 27.19 10.78
C GLY A 287 -4.72 26.72 11.84
N SER A 288 -4.36 25.66 12.56
CA SER A 288 -4.76 25.48 13.97
C SER A 288 -3.93 24.37 14.61
N ALA A 289 -2.64 24.64 14.86
CA ALA A 289 -1.88 23.93 15.88
C ALA A 289 -1.33 24.99 16.83
N GLY A 290 -2.19 25.39 17.76
CA GLY A 290 -1.78 25.98 19.03
C GLY A 290 -1.56 24.88 20.05
#